data_AF-A0A536LWA9-F1
#
_entry.id   AF-A0A536LWA9-F1
#
_cell.length_a   1.000
_cell.length_b   1.000
_cell.length_c   1.000
_cell.angle_alpha   90.00
_cell.angle_beta   90.00
_cell.angle_gamma   90.00
#
_symmetry.space_group_name_H-M   'P 1'
#
loop_
_entity.id
_entity.type
_entity.pdbx_description
1 polymer ?
#
loop_
_entity_poly.entity_id
_entity_poly.type
_entity_poly.pdbx_seq_one_letter_code
_entity_poly.pdbx_strand_id
1 'polypeptide(L)'
;MLVRDPELSIAGWLLLRNAQRLRERAFSRTVEALDHDSIKFVHTSDQIFQIHPVEPAVTGLMAACSANTWSRDRLANVPISRPGRSALSDPELVPMLQDLADILAAEAGQAFTSSYYPGIPDVQIPDEHVGVVMHALQREMDREGKSRQRYPVEFIDLPKERQRALAERRRWWFQKFSITPERWATGHWSVWDVSEDEMPEMVPI
;
A
#
# COMPACT_ATOMS: atom_id res chain seq x y z
N MET A 1 -17.41 7.82 -3.12
CA MET A 1 -17.83 6.72 -4.01
C MET A 1 -16.56 6.08 -4.54
N LEU A 2 -16.23 4.85 -4.14
CA LEU A 2 -15.04 4.13 -4.62
C LEU A 2 -15.21 3.89 -6.12
N VAL A 3 -14.52 4.70 -6.94
CA VAL A 3 -14.34 4.41 -8.36
C VAL A 3 -13.64 3.06 -8.46
N ARG A 4 -14.12 2.18 -9.34
CA ARG A 4 -13.51 0.85 -9.52
C ARG A 4 -12.07 1.07 -9.98
N ASP A 5 -11.12 0.69 -9.12
CA ASP A 5 -9.72 0.53 -9.47
C ASP A 5 -9.63 -0.46 -10.65
N PRO A 6 -9.18 -0.02 -11.84
CA PRO A 6 -9.18 -0.85 -13.04
C PRO A 6 -8.19 -2.02 -12.94
N GLU A 7 -7.22 -1.96 -12.02
CA GLU A 7 -6.24 -3.02 -11.80
C GLU A 7 -6.71 -4.05 -10.76
N LEU A 8 -7.82 -3.78 -10.07
CA LEU A 8 -8.41 -4.67 -9.10
C LEU A 8 -9.34 -5.70 -9.76
N SER A 9 -9.15 -6.97 -9.43
CA SER A 9 -10.04 -8.05 -9.86
C SER A 9 -11.45 -7.86 -9.31
N ILE A 10 -12.45 -8.49 -9.93
CA ILE A 10 -13.84 -8.43 -9.42
C ILE A 10 -13.91 -9.04 -8.02
N ALA A 11 -13.24 -10.18 -7.79
CA ALA A 11 -13.19 -10.84 -6.49
C ALA A 11 -12.55 -9.94 -5.43
N GLY A 12 -11.38 -9.36 -5.74
CA GLY A 12 -10.68 -8.43 -4.85
C GLY A 12 -11.51 -7.19 -4.55
N TRP A 13 -12.23 -6.64 -5.54
CA TRP A 13 -13.13 -5.50 -5.34
C TRP A 13 -14.30 -5.82 -4.39
N LEU A 14 -14.91 -7.00 -4.53
CA LEU A 14 -15.99 -7.43 -3.64
C LEU A 14 -15.50 -7.63 -2.20
N LEU A 15 -14.31 -8.20 -2.01
CA LEU A 15 -13.69 -8.35 -0.70
C LEU A 15 -13.33 -6.98 -0.10
N LEU A 16 -12.74 -6.09 -0.90
CA LEU A 16 -12.31 -4.76 -0.46
C LEU A 16 -13.46 -3.91 0.06
N ARG A 17 -14.68 -4.07 -0.49
CA ARG A 17 -15.89 -3.37 -0.02
C ARG A 17 -16.32 -3.76 1.39
N ASN A 18 -15.91 -4.93 1.86
CA ASN A 18 -16.23 -5.47 3.18
C ASN A 18 -15.02 -5.43 4.13
N ALA A 19 -13.85 -5.00 3.65
CA ALA A 19 -12.63 -4.87 4.44
C ALA A 19 -12.61 -3.54 5.21
N GLN A 20 -12.45 -3.61 6.52
CA GLN A 20 -12.42 -2.47 7.44
C GLN A 20 -10.98 -2.13 7.88
N ARG A 21 -10.12 -3.14 7.96
CA ARG A 21 -8.75 -3.02 8.48
C ARG A 21 -7.72 -3.01 7.36
N LEU A 22 -6.57 -2.38 7.59
CA LEU A 22 -5.48 -2.30 6.62
C LEU A 22 -5.08 -3.69 6.10
N ARG A 23 -4.93 -4.68 7.00
CA ARG A 23 -4.60 -6.06 6.61
C ARG A 23 -5.65 -6.70 5.71
N GLU A 24 -6.94 -6.52 6.01
CA GLU A 24 -8.02 -7.08 5.20
C GLU A 24 -8.06 -6.47 3.80
N ARG A 25 -7.79 -5.16 3.72
CA ARG A 25 -7.70 -4.44 2.45
C ARG A 25 -6.49 -4.89 1.63
N ALA A 26 -5.33 -4.96 2.27
CA ALA A 26 -4.10 -5.51 1.70
C ALA A 26 -4.31 -6.93 1.17
N PHE A 27 -4.91 -7.81 1.97
CA PHE A 27 -5.29 -9.17 1.56
C PHE A 27 -6.22 -9.15 0.34
N SER A 28 -7.28 -8.34 0.37
CA SER A 28 -8.26 -8.25 -0.72
C SER A 28 -7.61 -7.88 -2.06
N ARG A 29 -6.60 -7.01 -2.04
CA ARG A 29 -5.85 -6.61 -3.25
C ARG A 29 -4.94 -7.71 -3.79
N THR A 30 -4.60 -8.72 -3.01
CA THR A 30 -3.86 -9.89 -3.50
C THR A 30 -4.74 -10.89 -4.24
N VAL A 31 -6.07 -10.83 -4.08
CA VAL A 31 -7.00 -11.82 -4.65
C VAL A 31 -7.28 -11.52 -6.13
N GLU A 32 -6.96 -12.47 -7.00
CA GLU A 32 -7.24 -12.41 -8.43
C GLU A 32 -8.60 -13.05 -8.75
N ALA A 33 -8.85 -14.23 -8.20
CA ALA A 33 -10.09 -14.98 -8.39
C ALA A 33 -10.48 -15.68 -7.10
N LEU A 34 -11.79 -15.80 -6.90
CA LEU A 34 -12.41 -16.52 -5.80
C LEU A 34 -13.57 -17.33 -6.38
N ASP A 35 -13.54 -18.63 -6.17
CA ASP A 35 -14.63 -19.57 -6.46
C ASP A 35 -15.11 -20.21 -5.14
N HIS A 36 -16.08 -21.12 -5.21
CA HIS A 36 -16.71 -21.73 -4.02
C HIS A 36 -15.69 -22.28 -3.01
N ASP A 37 -14.68 -23.01 -3.47
CA ASP A 37 -13.69 -23.69 -2.64
C ASP A 37 -12.25 -23.33 -3.00
N SER A 38 -12.05 -22.33 -3.85
CA SER A 38 -10.72 -22.01 -4.33
C SER A 38 -10.43 -20.53 -4.46
N ILE A 39 -9.17 -20.17 -4.25
CA ILE A 39 -8.66 -18.81 -4.36
C ILE A 39 -7.39 -18.78 -5.20
N LYS A 40 -7.23 -17.72 -5.99
CA LYS A 40 -6.03 -17.42 -6.77
C LYS A 40 -5.52 -16.04 -6.38
N PHE A 41 -4.20 -15.91 -6.21
CA PHE A 41 -3.58 -14.62 -5.93
C PHE A 41 -2.89 -14.04 -7.16
N VAL A 42 -2.91 -12.71 -7.27
CA VAL A 42 -2.38 -11.93 -8.40
C VAL A 42 -0.90 -12.21 -8.65
N HIS A 43 -0.13 -12.49 -7.60
CA HIS A 43 1.33 -12.67 -7.68
C HIS A 43 1.79 -14.12 -7.84
N THR A 44 0.89 -15.10 -7.83
CA THR A 44 1.24 -16.52 -7.77
C THR A 44 0.99 -17.26 -9.08
N SER A 45 1.30 -16.64 -10.23
CA SER A 45 1.03 -17.13 -11.60
C SER A 45 0.70 -18.62 -11.67
N ASP A 46 -0.55 -18.92 -12.04
CA ASP A 46 -1.12 -20.27 -12.25
C ASP A 46 -1.35 -21.16 -11.02
N GLN A 47 -1.13 -20.67 -9.80
CA GLN A 47 -1.45 -21.42 -8.57
C GLN A 47 -2.85 -21.09 -8.05
N ILE A 48 -3.65 -22.14 -7.88
CA ILE A 48 -4.99 -22.09 -7.28
C ILE A 48 -4.92 -22.87 -5.96
N PHE A 49 -5.40 -22.27 -4.87
CA PHE A 49 -5.41 -22.86 -3.55
C PHE A 49 -6.82 -23.29 -3.18
N GLN A 50 -6.96 -24.53 -2.73
CA GLN A 50 -8.22 -25.03 -2.17
C GLN A 50 -8.36 -24.51 -0.73
N ILE A 51 -9.38 -23.69 -0.49
CA ILE A 51 -9.61 -22.95 0.75
C ILE A 51 -11.09 -23.07 1.13
N HIS A 52 -11.35 -23.51 2.36
CA HIS A 52 -12.69 -23.67 2.90
C HIS A 52 -12.88 -22.72 4.09
N PRO A 53 -13.38 -21.49 3.86
CA PRO A 53 -13.66 -20.56 4.95
C PRO A 53 -14.81 -21.08 5.82
N VAL A 54 -14.66 -20.96 7.13
CA VAL A 54 -15.72 -21.32 8.10
C VAL A 54 -16.82 -20.26 8.14
N GLU A 55 -16.46 -19.00 7.90
CA GLU A 55 -17.38 -17.86 7.91
C GLU A 55 -17.36 -17.15 6.54
N PRO A 56 -18.51 -16.71 6.01
CA PRO A 56 -18.60 -15.99 4.74
C PRO A 56 -18.20 -14.52 4.90
N ALA A 57 -17.00 -14.27 5.42
CA ALA A 57 -16.43 -12.95 5.67
C ALA A 57 -14.94 -12.91 5.26
N VAL A 58 -14.40 -11.70 5.04
CA VAL A 58 -12.98 -11.52 4.67
C VAL A 58 -12.06 -12.13 5.74
N THR A 59 -12.41 -11.96 7.02
CA THR A 59 -11.71 -12.56 8.17
C THR A 59 -11.72 -14.08 8.11
N GLY A 60 -12.87 -14.70 7.83
CA GLY A 60 -13.01 -16.16 7.68
C GLY A 60 -12.16 -16.71 6.52
N LEU A 61 -12.13 -15.99 5.40
CA LEU A 61 -11.29 -16.33 4.24
C LEU A 61 -9.80 -16.21 4.56
N MET A 62 -9.39 -15.13 5.22
CA MET A 62 -8.01 -14.93 5.68
C MET A 62 -7.58 -16.01 6.67
N ALA A 63 -8.45 -16.39 7.62
CA ALA A 63 -8.16 -17.45 8.58
C ALA A 63 -7.92 -18.80 7.87
N ALA A 64 -8.76 -19.14 6.89
CA ALA A 64 -8.57 -20.35 6.09
C ALA A 64 -7.30 -20.30 5.22
N CYS A 65 -6.98 -19.13 4.65
CA CYS A 65 -5.73 -18.91 3.91
C CYS A 65 -4.48 -19.01 4.79
N SER A 66 -4.56 -18.62 6.06
CA SER A 66 -3.48 -18.72 7.05
C SER A 66 -3.30 -20.17 7.54
N ALA A 67 -4.38 -20.93 7.66
CA ALA A 67 -4.35 -22.35 8.01
C ALA A 67 -3.75 -23.23 6.89
N ASN A 68 -3.96 -22.85 5.63
CA ASN A 68 -3.34 -23.52 4.48
C ASN A 68 -1.88 -23.07 4.32
N THR A 69 -0.92 -23.97 4.59
CA THR A 69 0.53 -23.68 4.54
C THR A 69 0.97 -23.02 3.23
N TRP A 70 0.53 -23.53 2.08
CA TRP A 70 0.97 -23.03 0.78
C TRP A 70 0.45 -21.62 0.50
N SER A 71 -0.82 -21.37 0.79
CA SER A 71 -1.43 -20.04 0.68
C SER A 71 -0.76 -19.05 1.64
N ARG A 72 -0.57 -19.46 2.90
CA ARG A 72 0.11 -18.64 3.92
C ARG A 72 1.50 -18.21 3.45
N ASP A 73 2.29 -19.14 2.94
CA ASP A 73 3.66 -18.87 2.50
C ASP A 73 3.69 -17.93 1.29
N ARG A 74 2.72 -18.03 0.38
CA ARG A 74 2.59 -17.07 -0.74
C ARG A 74 2.20 -15.68 -0.27
N LEU A 75 1.28 -15.57 0.67
CA LEU A 75 0.86 -14.28 1.25
C LEU A 75 1.91 -13.66 2.18
N ALA A 76 2.89 -14.46 2.63
CA ALA A 76 4.07 -13.98 3.37
C ALA A 76 5.19 -13.44 2.48
N ASN A 77 5.14 -13.73 1.17
CA ASN A 77 6.20 -13.43 0.20
C ASN A 77 5.61 -12.75 -1.05
N VAL A 78 4.90 -11.65 -0.84
CA VAL A 78 4.32 -10.84 -1.92
C VAL A 78 5.38 -9.88 -2.47
N PRO A 79 5.61 -9.79 -3.78
CA PRO A 79 6.56 -8.82 -4.34
C PRO A 79 6.17 -7.37 -4.01
N ILE A 80 7.13 -6.52 -3.64
CA ILE A 80 6.92 -5.07 -3.42
C ILE A 80 6.91 -4.31 -4.74
N SER A 81 7.64 -4.82 -5.74
CA SER A 81 7.69 -4.28 -7.09
C SER A 81 7.44 -5.36 -8.14
N ARG A 82 7.02 -4.93 -9.33
CA ARG A 82 7.02 -5.80 -10.52
C ARG A 82 8.31 -5.63 -11.30
N PRO A 83 8.81 -6.69 -11.96
CA PRO A 83 9.87 -6.53 -12.95
C PRO A 83 9.44 -5.48 -13.96
N GLY A 84 10.33 -4.55 -14.27
CA GLY A 84 10.10 -3.62 -15.35
C GLY A 84 9.77 -4.38 -16.63
N ARG A 85 8.71 -3.97 -17.35
CA ARG A 85 8.38 -4.48 -18.70
C ARG A 85 9.52 -4.27 -19.71
N SER A 86 10.49 -3.41 -19.40
CA SER A 86 11.72 -3.17 -20.16
C SER A 86 12.86 -2.68 -19.26
N ALA A 87 14.10 -2.63 -19.76
CA ALA A 87 15.24 -2.05 -19.04
C ALA A 87 15.08 -0.55 -18.70
N LEU A 88 14.11 0.13 -19.31
CA LEU A 88 13.79 1.54 -19.06
C LEU A 88 12.54 1.72 -18.19
N SER A 89 11.80 0.67 -17.91
CA SER A 89 10.61 0.77 -17.05
C SER A 89 11.02 0.66 -15.60
N ASP A 90 10.64 1.68 -14.84
CA ASP A 90 10.82 1.73 -13.40
C ASP A 90 9.87 0.70 -12.73
N PRO A 91 10.34 -0.05 -11.73
CA PRO A 91 9.48 -0.91 -10.93
C PRO A 91 8.39 -0.08 -10.23
N GLU A 92 7.18 -0.09 -10.76
CA GLU A 92 6.01 0.50 -10.10
C GLU A 92 5.68 -0.26 -8.81
N LEU A 93 5.11 0.46 -7.83
CA LEU A 93 4.46 -0.19 -6.68
C LEU A 93 3.43 -1.17 -7.23
N VAL A 94 3.45 -2.38 -6.71
CA VAL A 94 2.48 -3.39 -7.14
C VAL A 94 1.05 -2.94 -6.78
N PRO A 95 0.03 -3.35 -7.55
CA PRO A 95 -1.37 -2.98 -7.28
C PRO A 95 -1.84 -3.41 -5.88
N MET A 96 -1.17 -4.41 -5.30
CA MET A 96 -1.41 -4.92 -3.96
C MET A 96 -1.07 -3.89 -2.86
N LEU A 97 -0.26 -2.88 -3.16
CA LEU A 97 0.11 -1.76 -2.27
C LEU A 97 -0.59 -0.45 -2.61
N GLN A 98 -1.62 -0.47 -3.46
CA GLN A 98 -2.30 0.75 -3.88
C GLN A 98 -2.97 1.52 -2.72
N ASP A 99 -3.49 0.84 -1.68
CA ASP A 99 -4.01 1.58 -0.51
C ASP A 99 -2.91 2.37 0.22
N LEU A 100 -1.69 1.84 0.29
CA LEU A 100 -0.55 2.58 0.82
C LEU A 100 -0.23 3.78 -0.08
N ALA A 101 -0.24 3.60 -1.41
CA ALA A 101 -0.03 4.71 -2.34
C ALA A 101 -1.09 5.82 -2.18
N ASP A 102 -2.36 5.45 -2.07
CA ASP A 102 -3.47 6.38 -1.86
C ASP A 102 -3.32 7.15 -0.54
N ILE A 103 -2.98 6.46 0.55
CA ILE A 103 -2.70 7.06 1.86
C ILE A 103 -1.55 8.08 1.76
N LEU A 104 -0.43 7.69 1.13
CA LEU A 104 0.72 8.57 0.99
C LEU A 104 0.42 9.80 0.13
N ALA A 105 -0.42 9.65 -0.90
CA ALA A 105 -0.90 10.77 -1.71
C ALA A 105 -1.79 11.73 -0.91
N ALA A 106 -2.67 11.20 -0.06
CA ALA A 106 -3.50 12.03 0.83
C ALA A 106 -2.64 12.78 1.87
N GLU A 107 -1.66 12.11 2.50
CA GLU A 107 -0.72 12.75 3.44
C GLU A 107 0.08 13.87 2.76
N ALA A 108 0.55 13.64 1.52
CA ALA A 108 1.20 14.68 0.73
C ALA A 108 0.26 15.89 0.50
N GLY A 109 -1.01 15.66 0.16
CA GLY A 109 -2.01 16.72 0.00
C GLY A 109 -2.27 17.50 1.28
N GLN A 110 -2.39 16.81 2.42
CA GLN A 110 -2.57 17.43 3.74
C GLN A 110 -1.34 18.28 4.13
N ALA A 111 -0.12 17.84 3.80
CA ALA A 111 1.09 18.62 4.05
C ALA A 111 1.04 20.02 3.42
N PHE A 112 0.39 20.20 2.27
CA PHE A 112 0.21 21.51 1.63
C PHE A 112 -1.03 22.27 2.09
N THR A 113 -2.13 21.58 2.43
CA THR A 113 -3.46 22.21 2.53
C THR A 113 -3.97 22.36 3.96
N SER A 114 -3.60 21.48 4.88
CA SER A 114 -4.13 21.53 6.25
C SER A 114 -3.59 22.74 7.00
N SER A 115 -4.39 23.36 7.86
CA SER A 115 -3.93 24.43 8.76
C SER A 115 -2.95 23.91 9.82
N TYR A 116 -3.12 22.64 10.24
CA TYR A 116 -2.26 21.96 11.21
C TYR A 116 -1.89 20.57 10.68
N TYR A 117 -0.59 20.27 10.63
CA TYR A 117 -0.04 19.03 10.09
C TYR A 117 1.13 18.54 10.97
N PRO A 118 0.84 17.83 12.08
CA PRO A 118 1.87 17.38 13.01
C PRO A 118 2.57 16.12 12.52
N GLY A 119 3.82 15.96 12.94
CA GLY A 119 4.57 14.72 12.79
C GLY A 119 4.05 13.56 13.65
N ILE A 120 4.79 12.45 13.65
CA ILE A 120 4.47 11.28 14.49
C ILE A 120 5.47 11.25 15.65
N PRO A 121 5.04 11.45 16.91
CA PRO A 121 5.94 11.65 18.06
C PRO A 121 7.05 10.60 18.20
N ASP A 122 6.74 9.33 17.92
CA ASP A 122 7.66 8.20 18.09
C ASP A 122 8.52 7.89 16.86
N VAL A 123 8.36 8.63 15.76
CA VAL A 123 9.13 8.43 14.53
C VAL A 123 10.18 9.52 14.44
N GLN A 124 11.44 9.13 14.67
CA GLN A 124 12.57 10.04 14.58
C GLN A 124 13.30 9.86 13.25
N ILE A 125 13.43 10.94 12.48
CA ILE A 125 14.14 10.97 11.21
C ILE A 125 15.24 12.04 11.27
N PRO A 126 16.50 11.70 10.93
CA PRO A 126 17.58 12.69 10.80
C PRO A 126 17.26 13.75 9.74
N ASP A 127 17.65 15.01 9.97
CA ASP A 127 17.35 16.12 9.04
C ASP A 127 17.86 15.85 7.61
N GLU A 128 19.04 15.24 7.48
CA GLU A 128 19.57 14.82 6.18
C GLU A 128 18.64 13.86 5.44
N HIS A 129 18.01 12.94 6.18
CA HIS A 129 17.11 11.94 5.62
C HIS A 129 15.75 12.55 5.26
N VAL A 130 15.30 13.59 5.98
CA VAL A 130 14.11 14.37 5.58
C VAL A 130 14.30 14.93 4.16
N GLY A 131 15.47 15.52 3.87
CA GLY A 131 15.80 16.02 2.53
C GLY A 131 15.75 14.93 1.46
N VAL A 132 16.31 13.74 1.75
CA VAL A 132 16.26 12.58 0.84
C VAL A 132 14.82 12.17 0.56
N VAL A 133 13.96 12.13 1.58
CA VAL A 133 12.54 11.78 1.42
C VAL A 133 11.80 12.82 0.56
N MET A 134 12.02 14.12 0.80
CA MET A 134 11.38 15.18 0.01
C MET A 134 11.79 15.09 -1.47
N HIS A 135 13.07 14.84 -1.76
CA HIS A 135 13.52 14.64 -3.13
C HIS A 135 12.97 13.36 -3.77
N ALA A 136 12.82 12.28 -3.00
CA ALA A 136 12.19 11.06 -3.50
C ALA A 136 10.72 11.27 -3.84
N LEU A 137 9.98 11.94 -2.95
CA LEU A 137 8.58 12.34 -3.19
C LEU A 137 8.45 13.25 -4.41
N GLN A 138 9.36 14.20 -4.60
CA GLN A 138 9.37 15.05 -5.79
C GLN A 138 9.54 14.22 -7.06
N ARG A 139 10.47 13.25 -7.08
CA ARG A 139 10.67 12.36 -8.24
C ARG A 139 9.46 11.47 -8.52
N GLU A 140 8.80 10.96 -7.49
CA GLU A 140 7.56 10.17 -7.61
C GLU A 140 6.43 11.04 -8.20
N MET A 141 6.27 12.26 -7.67
CA MET A 141 5.27 13.21 -8.14
C MET A 141 5.53 13.68 -9.58
N ASP A 142 6.77 14.03 -9.93
CA ASP A 142 7.13 14.48 -11.28
C ASP A 142 6.97 13.37 -12.33
N ARG A 143 7.01 12.11 -11.89
CA ARG A 143 6.77 10.92 -12.72
C ARG A 143 5.29 10.75 -13.03
N GLU A 144 4.43 10.81 -12.01
CA GLU A 144 2.99 10.58 -12.13
C GLU A 144 2.20 11.83 -12.57
N GLY A 145 2.73 13.02 -12.25
CA GLY A 145 2.05 14.32 -12.33
C GLY A 145 2.07 15.01 -13.69
N LYS A 146 2.87 14.55 -14.66
CA LYS A 146 3.06 15.21 -15.97
C LYS A 146 1.79 15.45 -16.79
N SER A 147 0.66 14.82 -16.45
CA SER A 147 -0.63 15.04 -17.12
C SER A 147 -1.73 15.66 -16.24
N ARG A 148 -1.50 15.81 -14.92
CA ARG A 148 -2.56 16.16 -13.95
C ARG A 148 -2.21 17.29 -12.99
N GLN A 149 -0.96 17.75 -12.91
CA GLN A 149 -0.59 18.89 -12.08
C GLN A 149 -1.14 20.21 -12.65
N ARG A 150 -1.90 20.93 -11.82
CA ARG A 150 -2.38 22.29 -12.11
C ARG A 150 -1.44 23.39 -11.55
N TYR A 151 -0.59 23.05 -10.58
CA TYR A 151 0.36 23.96 -9.93
C TYR A 151 1.67 23.22 -9.62
N PRO A 152 2.84 23.86 -9.77
CA PRO A 152 4.11 23.28 -9.32
C PRO A 152 4.12 23.27 -7.79
N VAL A 153 3.93 22.10 -7.21
CA VAL A 153 4.13 21.88 -5.77
C VAL A 153 5.51 21.26 -5.59
N GLU A 154 6.41 22.00 -4.95
CA GLU A 154 7.73 21.50 -4.58
C GLU A 154 7.73 21.09 -3.11
N PHE A 155 8.00 19.80 -2.84
CA PHE A 155 8.05 19.30 -1.47
C PHE A 155 9.16 19.96 -0.64
N ILE A 156 10.22 20.44 -1.29
CA ILE A 156 11.33 21.12 -0.61
C ILE A 156 10.97 22.54 -0.14
N ASP A 157 9.92 23.14 -0.68
CA ASP A 157 9.43 24.48 -0.33
C ASP A 157 8.45 24.47 0.84
N LEU A 158 7.99 23.29 1.27
CA LEU A 158 7.22 23.17 2.51
C LEU A 158 8.02 23.71 3.70
N PRO A 159 7.39 24.32 4.72
CA PRO A 159 8.07 24.63 5.98
C PRO A 159 8.80 23.40 6.53
N LYS A 160 10.00 23.58 7.11
CA LYS A 160 10.85 22.46 7.58
C LYS A 160 10.13 21.51 8.53
N GLU A 161 9.29 22.04 9.41
CA GLU A 161 8.46 21.24 10.32
C GLU A 161 7.50 20.32 9.56
N ARG A 162 6.91 20.80 8.46
CA ARG A 162 6.02 19.99 7.60
C ARG A 162 6.77 18.98 6.76
N GLN A 163 7.97 19.32 6.26
CA GLN A 163 8.85 18.34 5.59
C GLN A 163 9.14 17.17 6.54
N ARG A 164 9.53 17.48 7.78
CA ARG A 164 9.78 16.49 8.83
C ARG A 164 8.52 15.68 9.14
N ALA A 165 7.39 16.32 9.39
CA ALA A 165 6.12 15.65 9.66
C ALA A 165 5.69 14.70 8.53
N LEU A 166 5.85 15.11 7.26
CA LEU A 166 5.53 14.28 6.11
C LEU A 166 6.47 13.08 6.01
N ALA A 167 7.77 13.28 6.24
CA ALA A 167 8.73 12.18 6.25
C ALA A 167 8.40 11.16 7.36
N GLU A 168 8.07 11.64 8.57
CA GLU A 168 7.70 10.80 9.71
C GLU A 168 6.42 9.99 9.43
N ARG A 169 5.38 10.63 8.92
CA ARG A 169 4.12 9.98 8.53
C ARG A 169 4.32 8.95 7.42
N ARG A 170 5.12 9.29 6.41
CA ARG A 170 5.48 8.35 5.35
C ARG A 170 6.16 7.11 5.93
N ARG A 171 7.17 7.29 6.78
CA ARG A 171 7.86 6.19 7.46
C ARG A 171 6.92 5.34 8.32
N TRP A 172 6.02 6.01 9.05
CA TRP A 172 5.01 5.35 9.88
C TRP A 172 4.06 4.47 9.05
N TRP A 173 3.56 4.98 7.92
CA TRP A 173 2.70 4.20 7.02
C TRP A 173 3.42 3.02 6.37
N PHE A 174 4.67 3.20 5.92
CA PHE A 174 5.47 2.06 5.45
C PHE A 174 5.61 0.98 6.54
N GLN A 175 5.81 1.37 7.80
CA GLN A 175 5.87 0.43 8.92
C GLN A 175 4.52 -0.28 9.16
N LYS A 176 3.38 0.40 9.00
CA LYS A 176 2.04 -0.23 9.13
C LYS A 176 1.79 -1.31 8.07
N PHE A 177 2.41 -1.20 6.91
CA PHE A 177 2.40 -2.23 5.86
C PHE A 177 3.57 -3.22 5.98
N SER A 178 4.37 -3.13 7.05
CA SER A 178 5.57 -3.93 7.28
C SER A 178 6.58 -3.87 6.13
N ILE A 179 6.65 -2.72 5.49
CA ILE A 179 7.65 -2.41 4.46
C ILE A 179 8.82 -1.71 5.15
N THR A 180 9.73 -2.53 5.68
CA THR A 180 10.97 -2.08 6.31
C THR A 180 12.12 -2.02 5.29
N PRO A 181 13.27 -1.39 5.62
CA PRO A 181 14.44 -1.42 4.73
C PRO A 181 14.88 -2.86 4.39
N GLU A 182 14.77 -3.79 5.32
CA GLU A 182 15.09 -5.21 5.12
C GLU A 182 14.11 -5.88 4.13
N ARG A 183 12.82 -5.56 4.25
CA ARG A 183 11.77 -6.05 3.31
C ARG A 183 11.93 -5.43 1.92
N TRP A 184 12.28 -4.14 1.85
CA TRP A 184 12.68 -3.48 0.61
C TRP A 184 13.90 -4.16 -0.03
N ALA A 185 14.94 -4.48 0.74
CA ALA A 185 16.15 -5.12 0.25
C ALA A 185 15.90 -6.53 -0.29
N THR A 186 14.98 -7.27 0.33
CA THR A 186 14.57 -8.61 -0.16
C THR A 186 13.52 -8.55 -1.27
N GLY A 187 12.89 -7.39 -1.50
CA GLY A 187 11.90 -7.16 -2.55
C GLY A 187 10.52 -7.76 -2.26
N HIS A 188 10.26 -8.23 -1.03
CA HIS A 188 9.02 -8.92 -0.66
C HIS A 188 8.45 -8.37 0.65
N TRP A 189 7.12 -8.33 0.74
CA TRP A 189 6.37 -8.00 1.94
C TRP A 189 5.38 -9.11 2.29
N SER A 190 4.88 -9.08 3.51
CA SER A 190 3.97 -10.08 4.07
C SER A 190 2.65 -9.42 4.39
N VAL A 191 1.55 -9.96 3.85
CA VAL A 191 0.20 -9.54 4.21
C VAL A 191 -0.04 -9.76 5.70
N TRP A 192 0.52 -10.82 6.28
CA TRP A 192 0.33 -11.17 7.69
C TRP A 192 0.95 -10.16 8.65
N ASP A 193 1.98 -9.46 8.19
CA ASP A 193 2.69 -8.47 9.01
C ASP A 193 2.05 -7.07 8.88
N VAL A 194 1.05 -6.88 8.02
CA VAL A 194 0.30 -5.62 7.94
C VAL A 194 -0.48 -5.41 9.22
N SER A 195 -0.51 -4.17 9.69
CA SER A 195 -1.29 -3.73 10.84
C SER A 195 -2.79 -4.04 10.68
N GLU A 196 -3.45 -4.35 11.79
CA GLU A 196 -4.90 -4.51 11.86
C GLU A 196 -5.64 -3.21 12.16
N ASP A 197 -4.94 -2.07 12.15
CA ASP A 197 -5.56 -0.77 12.35
C ASP A 197 -6.60 -0.50 11.25
N GLU A 198 -7.56 0.37 11.57
CA GLU A 198 -8.58 0.80 10.62
C GLU A 198 -7.96 1.60 9.48
N MET A 199 -8.55 1.49 8.29
CA MET A 199 -8.20 2.38 7.18
C MET A 199 -8.51 3.83 7.58
N PRO A 200 -7.56 4.77 7.42
CA PRO A 200 -7.85 6.17 7.70
C PRO A 200 -8.95 6.69 6.78
N GLU A 201 -9.76 7.63 7.27
CA GLU A 201 -10.73 8.32 6.42
C GLU A 201 -9.98 9.09 5.33
N MET A 202 -10.17 8.64 4.08
CA MET A 202 -9.58 9.29 2.92
C MET A 202 -10.43 10.50 2.54
N VAL A 203 -9.93 11.71 2.78
CA VAL A 203 -10.58 12.93 2.28
C VAL A 203 -10.47 12.94 0.76
N PRO A 204 -11.57 13.11 0.00
CA PRO A 204 -11.50 13.24 -1.45
C PRO A 204 -10.60 14.42 -1.83
N ILE A 205 -9.60 14.16 -2.66
CA ILE A 205 -8.73 15.19 -3.27
C ILE A 205 -9.48 15.84 -4.44
#